data_AF-A0A433Q7U5-F1
#
_entry.id   AF-A0A433Q7U5-F1
#
_cell.length_a   1.000
_cell.length_b   1.000
_cell.length_c   1.000
_cell.angle_alpha   90.00
_cell.angle_beta   90.00
_cell.angle_gamma   90.00
#
_symmetry.space_group_name_H-M   'P 1'
#
loop_
_entity.id
_entity.type
_entity.pdbx_description
1 polymer ?
#
loop_
_entity_poly.entity_id
_entity_poly.type
_entity_poly.pdbx_seq_one_letter_code
_entity_poly.pdbx_strand_id
1 'polypeptide(L)'
;MKTSLVLSLLLVVLFAAATMAALPLAPGRTGPKVSQGIMPMYSDAARKPKSFKVVDPPVVLNYQGGPAMTGPIKIYQIYYGNWIKADSSQKLFDYFINHLDASPWFNVVKEYYQIDVNKQKKYITGPILTSNTITDYYSQGKNLTDFSIRTIVYNALQKSKLPIDFNGIYIVYTWEDVTNQGFCISMCGYHSYWGNAAQTIKYIFIGNPSKLCPKACSANPFPLSPNNDFAADAMVSIIGHELVETISDPLLNAWVNAGETENADLCAWKFGNTSKTASGALWNLQMGNKQFLIQENLSIKQQACVMGVDSVKPQPSTSHIPSSSPKPNSSPKPNSSPKPSSSPKPSSSPKPSSNPKPSSNHKPSSNQKSTSNPVPTSSHVPSSSHKPSSSYKPSSSHRHS
;
A
#
# COMPACT_ATOMS: atom_id res chain seq x y z
N MET A 1 76.96 24.20 35.97
CA MET A 1 77.53 24.76 34.71
C MET A 1 77.09 23.87 33.55
N LYS A 2 76.57 24.49 32.47
CA LYS A 2 76.22 23.94 31.13
C LYS A 2 74.86 23.18 31.03
N THR A 3 73.77 23.86 30.60
CA THR A 3 73.17 23.98 29.22
C THR A 3 72.45 22.67 28.79
N SER A 4 71.20 22.61 28.28
CA SER A 4 70.51 23.44 27.28
C SER A 4 69.03 23.03 27.11
N LEU A 5 68.16 24.00 26.74
CA LEU A 5 67.12 24.01 25.67
C LEU A 5 66.25 22.75 25.35
N VAL A 6 65.00 22.76 24.87
CA VAL A 6 63.84 23.67 24.64
C VAL A 6 62.80 22.84 23.85
N LEU A 7 61.50 23.07 24.07
CA LEU A 7 60.29 22.81 23.22
C LEU A 7 59.94 21.41 22.65
N SER A 8 58.70 20.98 22.94
CA SER A 8 57.70 20.42 21.98
C SER A 8 56.47 19.91 22.73
N LEU A 9 55.24 19.88 22.24
CA LEU A 9 54.53 20.45 21.09
C LEU A 9 53.07 19.94 21.24
N LEU A 10 52.09 20.80 20.93
CA LEU A 10 50.70 20.51 20.53
C LEU A 10 49.98 19.27 21.10
N LEU A 11 48.97 19.53 21.96
CA LEU A 11 47.85 18.62 22.19
C LEU A 11 46.97 18.60 20.92
N VAL A 12 46.99 17.48 20.21
CA VAL A 12 46.15 17.19 19.04
C VAL A 12 44.69 17.12 19.49
N VAL A 13 43.90 18.14 19.16
CA VAL A 13 42.44 18.05 19.15
C VAL A 13 42.07 17.19 17.94
N LEU A 14 41.73 15.92 18.18
CA LEU A 14 41.20 15.06 17.14
C LEU A 14 39.86 15.62 16.63
N PHE A 15 39.85 15.92 15.34
CA PHE A 15 38.65 16.21 14.55
C PHE A 15 37.66 15.04 14.66
N ALA A 16 36.50 15.29 15.27
CA ALA A 16 35.29 14.55 14.93
C ALA A 16 34.82 15.05 13.55
N ALA A 17 35.34 14.45 12.48
CA ALA A 17 34.73 14.60 11.16
C ALA A 17 33.37 13.91 11.22
N ALA A 18 32.33 14.64 11.60
CA ALA A 18 30.97 14.25 11.29
C ALA A 18 30.91 14.09 9.77
N THR A 19 30.81 12.85 9.30
CA THR A 19 30.51 12.57 7.90
C THR A 19 29.23 13.32 7.57
N MET A 20 29.33 14.45 6.86
CA MET A 20 28.16 15.10 6.31
C MET A 20 27.55 14.10 5.34
N ALA A 21 26.48 13.43 5.75
CA ALA A 21 25.66 12.66 4.84
C ALA A 21 25.27 13.64 3.72
N ALA A 22 25.74 13.37 2.50
CA ALA A 22 25.43 14.22 1.37
C ALA A 22 23.91 14.39 1.30
N LEU A 23 23.45 15.63 1.41
CA LEU A 23 22.03 15.93 1.31
C LEU A 23 21.52 15.39 -0.03
N PRO A 24 20.34 14.72 -0.06
CA PRO A 24 19.80 14.24 -1.30
C PRO A 24 19.62 15.44 -2.23
N LEU A 25 19.90 15.23 -3.51
CA LEU A 25 19.66 16.24 -4.54
C LEU A 25 18.24 16.79 -4.37
N ALA A 26 18.13 18.11 -4.31
CA ALA A 26 16.82 18.75 -4.24
C ALA A 26 15.96 18.28 -5.42
N PRO A 27 14.66 17.99 -5.21
CA PRO A 27 13.80 17.57 -6.30
C PRO A 27 13.73 18.67 -7.35
N GLY A 28 14.13 18.37 -8.59
CA GLY A 28 13.96 19.29 -9.71
C GLY A 28 12.48 19.55 -9.98
N ARG A 29 12.12 20.71 -10.55
CA ARG A 29 10.72 21.00 -10.93
C ARG A 29 10.18 19.99 -11.96
N THR A 30 11.03 19.63 -12.92
CA THR A 30 10.81 18.54 -13.88
C THR A 30 11.41 17.25 -13.30
N GLY A 31 10.57 16.41 -12.68
CA GLY A 31 11.00 15.07 -12.27
C GLY A 31 11.02 14.10 -13.44
N PRO A 32 11.38 12.83 -13.19
CA PRO A 32 10.91 11.75 -14.06
C PRO A 32 9.40 11.92 -14.24
N LYS A 33 8.87 11.59 -15.43
CA LYS A 33 7.42 11.44 -15.58
C LYS A 33 6.96 10.44 -14.50
N VAL A 34 5.88 10.76 -13.82
CA VAL A 34 5.20 9.79 -12.96
C VAL A 34 4.82 8.63 -13.87
N SER A 35 5.20 7.39 -13.52
CA SER A 35 4.68 6.21 -14.22
C SER A 35 3.16 6.18 -14.07
N GLN A 36 2.47 5.45 -14.93
CA GLN A 36 1.02 5.35 -14.78
C GLN A 36 0.73 4.61 -13.48
N GLY A 37 0.38 5.34 -12.42
CA GLY A 37 -0.06 4.70 -11.18
C GLY A 37 -1.41 4.02 -11.36
N ILE A 38 -1.85 3.26 -10.34
CA ILE A 38 -3.08 2.48 -10.47
C ILE A 38 -4.31 3.32 -10.86
N MET A 39 -4.81 3.07 -12.07
CA MET A 39 -5.98 3.74 -12.61
C MET A 39 -7.24 3.41 -11.78
N PRO A 40 -8.16 4.35 -11.53
CA PRO A 40 -9.43 4.08 -10.85
C PRO A 40 -10.34 3.06 -11.56
N MET A 41 -11.22 2.41 -10.78
CA MET A 41 -12.30 1.57 -11.31
C MET A 41 -13.41 2.42 -11.94
N TYR A 42 -13.43 2.53 -13.27
CA TYR A 42 -14.45 3.32 -13.99
C TYR A 42 -15.80 2.61 -14.24
N SER A 43 -15.95 1.32 -13.90
CA SER A 43 -17.23 0.63 -14.10
C SER A 43 -17.53 -0.44 -13.04
N ASP A 44 -18.82 -0.65 -12.76
CA ASP A 44 -19.31 -1.74 -11.91
C ASP A 44 -18.96 -3.13 -12.47
N ALA A 45 -18.65 -3.23 -13.77
CA ALA A 45 -18.16 -4.46 -14.39
C ALA A 45 -16.78 -4.88 -13.84
N ALA A 46 -15.94 -3.93 -13.42
CA ALA A 46 -14.68 -4.21 -12.72
C ALA A 46 -14.89 -4.68 -11.26
N ARG A 47 -16.06 -4.41 -10.66
CA ARG A 47 -16.41 -4.88 -9.30
C ARG A 47 -16.99 -6.29 -9.26
N LYS A 48 -17.38 -6.84 -10.41
CA LYS A 48 -17.88 -8.21 -10.47
C LYS A 48 -16.70 -9.17 -10.58
N PRO A 49 -16.52 -10.12 -9.65
CA PRO A 49 -15.56 -11.21 -9.86
C PRO A 49 -15.93 -11.89 -11.18
N LYS A 50 -15.01 -11.87 -12.14
CA LYS A 50 -15.22 -12.62 -13.39
C LYS A 50 -15.35 -14.09 -13.00
N SER A 51 -16.46 -14.71 -13.39
CA SER A 51 -16.52 -16.17 -13.37
C SER A 51 -15.50 -16.68 -14.40
N PHE A 52 -14.43 -17.31 -13.91
CA PHE A 52 -13.35 -17.87 -14.73
C PHE A 52 -13.93 -18.92 -15.68
N LYS A 53 -14.18 -18.53 -16.94
CA LYS A 53 -14.39 -19.46 -18.08
C LYS A 53 -13.59 -19.09 -19.33
N VAL A 54 -12.85 -17.98 -19.30
CA VAL A 54 -11.90 -17.62 -20.36
C VAL A 54 -10.51 -17.65 -19.72
N VAL A 55 -9.64 -18.51 -20.24
CA VAL A 55 -8.21 -18.45 -19.90
C VAL A 55 -7.70 -17.14 -20.50
N ASP A 56 -7.40 -16.16 -19.66
CA ASP A 56 -6.75 -14.93 -20.13
C ASP A 56 -5.44 -15.33 -20.83
N PRO A 57 -5.07 -14.67 -21.95
CA PRO A 57 -3.81 -14.96 -22.62
C PRO A 57 -2.63 -14.79 -21.64
N PRO A 58 -1.55 -15.57 -21.78
CA PRO A 58 -0.37 -15.43 -20.93
C PRO A 58 0.12 -13.99 -20.90
N VAL A 59 0.26 -13.45 -19.70
CA VAL A 59 0.75 -12.10 -19.47
C VAL A 59 2.27 -12.16 -19.34
N VAL A 60 2.97 -11.50 -20.27
CA VAL A 60 4.44 -11.46 -20.28
C VAL A 60 4.91 -10.06 -19.91
N LEU A 61 5.79 -10.00 -18.90
CA LEU A 61 6.49 -8.79 -18.50
C LEU A 61 7.98 -9.04 -18.63
N ASN A 62 8.66 -8.23 -19.45
CA ASN A 62 10.07 -8.42 -19.74
C ASN A 62 10.96 -7.57 -18.84
N TYR A 63 12.11 -8.11 -18.47
CA TYR A 63 13.14 -7.36 -17.75
C TYR A 63 13.93 -6.47 -18.72
N GLN A 64 13.96 -5.17 -18.44
CA GLN A 64 14.55 -4.11 -19.25
C GLN A 64 16.00 -3.75 -18.84
N GLY A 65 16.53 -4.37 -17.77
CA GLY A 65 17.93 -4.20 -17.35
C GLY A 65 18.15 -3.22 -16.18
N GLY A 66 17.13 -2.52 -15.73
CA GLY A 66 17.16 -1.64 -14.55
C GLY A 66 17.31 -2.37 -13.22
N PRO A 67 17.56 -1.64 -12.12
CA PRO A 67 17.71 -2.24 -10.79
C PRO A 67 16.36 -2.70 -10.22
N ALA A 68 16.41 -3.62 -9.27
CA ALA A 68 15.28 -4.03 -8.42
C ALA A 68 15.72 -3.98 -6.94
N MET A 69 14.78 -3.82 -6.01
CA MET A 69 15.10 -3.74 -4.58
C MET A 69 15.32 -5.13 -3.98
N THR A 70 16.55 -5.62 -4.04
CA THR A 70 16.86 -7.05 -3.76
C THR A 70 17.20 -7.40 -2.31
N GLY A 71 17.37 -6.42 -1.44
CA GLY A 71 17.73 -6.63 -0.02
C GLY A 71 16.62 -6.22 0.96
N PRO A 72 16.94 -6.05 2.25
CA PRO A 72 16.01 -5.52 3.25
C PRO A 72 15.56 -4.10 2.91
N ILE A 73 14.25 -3.83 2.96
CA ILE A 73 13.63 -2.56 2.57
C ILE A 73 12.95 -1.94 3.79
N LYS A 74 13.26 -0.67 4.05
CA LYS A 74 12.60 0.13 5.08
C LYS A 74 11.52 1.02 4.46
N ILE A 75 10.33 0.99 5.03
CA ILE A 75 9.21 1.84 4.65
C ILE A 75 9.09 2.99 5.64
N TYR A 76 9.35 4.20 5.16
CA TYR A 76 9.19 5.43 5.93
C TYR A 76 7.85 6.07 5.59
N GLN A 77 7.06 6.38 6.62
CA GLN A 77 5.67 6.77 6.42
C GLN A 77 5.45 8.26 6.74
N ILE A 78 4.79 8.95 5.83
CA ILE A 78 4.50 10.37 5.93
C ILE A 78 2.98 10.54 5.86
N TYR A 79 2.37 10.82 7.01
CA TYR A 79 0.95 11.08 7.12
C TYR A 79 0.68 12.56 6.85
N TYR A 80 0.19 12.87 5.65
CA TYR A 80 -0.04 14.24 5.19
C TYR A 80 -1.50 14.66 5.38
N GLY A 81 -1.73 15.67 6.22
CA GLY A 81 -3.05 16.21 6.56
C GLY A 81 -3.44 16.00 8.02
N ASN A 82 -4.75 15.97 8.32
CA ASN A 82 -5.25 15.91 9.70
C ASN A 82 -5.36 14.48 10.25
N TRP A 83 -4.22 13.85 10.50
CA TRP A 83 -4.14 12.48 11.02
C TRP A 83 -4.26 12.37 12.56
N ILE A 84 -4.70 13.42 13.26
CA ILE A 84 -4.72 13.50 14.74
C ILE A 84 -5.57 12.40 15.40
N LYS A 85 -6.56 11.85 14.69
CA LYS A 85 -7.50 10.84 15.22
C LYS A 85 -7.57 9.57 14.37
N ALA A 86 -6.50 9.24 13.66
CA ALA A 86 -6.49 8.18 12.66
C ALA A 86 -5.62 6.97 13.05
N ASP A 87 -5.46 6.73 14.36
CA ASP A 87 -4.65 5.64 14.92
C ASP A 87 -5.01 4.27 14.35
N SER A 88 -6.28 4.00 14.06
CA SER A 88 -6.73 2.73 13.49
C SER A 88 -6.17 2.50 12.09
N SER A 89 -6.25 3.51 11.23
CA SER A 89 -5.76 3.46 9.85
C SER A 89 -4.23 3.29 9.83
N GLN A 90 -3.52 4.07 10.65
CA GLN A 90 -2.06 4.01 10.76
C GLN A 90 -1.60 2.62 11.22
N LYS A 91 -2.21 2.08 12.28
CA LYS A 91 -1.93 0.72 12.76
C LYS A 91 -2.26 -0.35 11.72
N LEU A 92 -3.27 -0.13 10.87
CA LEU A 92 -3.61 -1.07 9.81
C LEU A 92 -2.54 -1.08 8.71
N PHE A 93 -2.02 0.08 8.32
CA PHE A 93 -0.91 0.18 7.36
C PHE A 93 0.36 -0.46 7.91
N ASP A 94 0.70 -0.17 9.18
CA ASP A 94 1.83 -0.79 9.86
C ASP A 94 1.70 -2.31 9.90
N TYR A 95 0.50 -2.80 10.26
CA TYR A 95 0.23 -4.22 10.31
C TYR A 95 0.42 -4.87 8.94
N PHE A 96 -0.18 -4.29 7.90
CA PHE A 96 -0.09 -4.83 6.54
C PHE A 96 1.38 -4.91 6.07
N ILE A 97 2.13 -3.82 6.20
CA ILE A 97 3.54 -3.76 5.75
C ILE A 97 4.40 -4.78 6.49
N ASN A 98 4.31 -4.85 7.83
CA ASN A 98 5.17 -5.74 8.62
C ASN A 98 4.80 -7.24 8.51
N HIS A 99 3.64 -7.57 7.96
CA HIS A 99 3.23 -8.97 7.71
C HIS A 99 3.34 -9.36 6.23
N LEU A 100 3.71 -8.43 5.35
CA LEU A 100 3.67 -8.63 3.91
C LEU A 100 4.63 -9.74 3.47
N ASP A 101 5.87 -9.77 3.98
CA ASP A 101 6.90 -10.75 3.57
C ASP A 101 6.54 -12.21 3.83
N ALA A 102 5.76 -12.44 4.88
CA ALA A 102 5.30 -13.76 5.30
C ALA A 102 4.07 -14.22 4.50
N SER A 103 3.44 -13.32 3.75
CA SER A 103 2.26 -13.65 2.97
C SER A 103 2.63 -14.48 1.72
N PRO A 104 1.82 -15.49 1.35
CA PRO A 104 1.97 -16.18 0.07
C PRO A 104 1.89 -15.23 -1.13
N TRP A 105 1.11 -14.16 -0.98
CA TRP A 105 0.96 -13.09 -1.96
C TRP A 105 2.28 -12.39 -2.29
N PHE A 106 3.10 -12.09 -1.28
CA PHE A 106 4.40 -11.45 -1.49
C PHE A 106 5.47 -12.41 -2.03
N ASN A 107 5.31 -13.72 -1.88
CA ASN A 107 6.22 -14.69 -2.48
C ASN A 107 6.25 -14.61 -4.02
N VAL A 108 5.18 -14.10 -4.65
CA VAL A 108 5.15 -13.82 -6.09
C VAL A 108 6.19 -12.76 -6.47
N VAL A 109 6.32 -11.72 -5.64
CA VAL A 109 7.26 -10.60 -5.85
C VAL A 109 8.71 -11.09 -5.79
N LYS A 110 8.99 -12.16 -5.04
CA LYS A 110 10.31 -12.79 -4.95
C LYS A 110 10.74 -13.51 -6.25
N GLU A 111 9.86 -13.62 -7.25
CA GLU A 111 10.23 -14.08 -8.59
C GLU A 111 11.02 -13.03 -9.39
N TYR A 112 10.84 -11.75 -9.06
CA TYR A 112 11.49 -10.63 -9.73
C TYR A 112 12.95 -10.50 -9.30
N TYR A 113 13.78 -9.97 -10.19
CA TYR A 113 15.23 -9.89 -10.00
C TYR A 113 15.85 -8.71 -10.75
N GLN A 114 17.08 -8.37 -10.39
CA GLN A 114 17.98 -7.59 -11.25
C GLN A 114 19.14 -8.46 -11.73
N ILE A 115 19.83 -8.04 -12.79
CA ILE A 115 21.09 -8.64 -13.22
C ILE A 115 22.25 -7.84 -12.63
N ASP A 116 23.14 -8.49 -11.88
CA ASP A 116 24.32 -7.84 -11.31
C ASP A 116 25.48 -7.69 -12.31
N VAL A 117 26.56 -7.06 -11.87
CA VAL A 117 27.77 -6.82 -12.68
C VAL A 117 28.42 -8.11 -13.21
N ASN A 118 28.15 -9.26 -12.59
CA ASN A 118 28.64 -10.58 -13.00
C ASN A 118 27.63 -11.33 -13.87
N LYS A 119 26.61 -10.63 -14.39
CA LYS A 119 25.51 -11.19 -15.18
C LYS A 119 24.68 -12.24 -14.43
N GLN A 120 24.68 -12.20 -13.10
CA GLN A 120 23.89 -13.12 -12.27
C GLN A 120 22.57 -12.48 -11.85
N LYS A 121 21.53 -13.31 -11.74
CA LYS A 121 20.23 -12.87 -11.22
C LYS A 121 20.32 -12.71 -9.70
N LYS A 122 20.01 -11.50 -9.22
CA LYS A 122 19.78 -11.18 -7.80
C LYS A 122 18.28 -11.02 -7.61
N TYR A 123 17.66 -11.96 -6.93
CA TYR A 123 16.22 -11.96 -6.67
C TYR A 123 15.85 -11.07 -5.49
N ILE A 124 14.60 -10.62 -5.47
CA ILE A 124 14.03 -9.89 -4.35
C ILE A 124 13.84 -10.85 -3.17
N THR A 125 14.41 -10.52 -2.02
CA THR A 125 14.33 -11.36 -0.81
C THR A 125 13.49 -10.76 0.31
N GLY A 126 13.46 -9.42 0.42
CA GLY A 126 13.03 -8.73 1.63
C GLY A 126 14.08 -8.85 2.77
N PRO A 127 13.69 -8.59 4.03
CA PRO A 127 12.34 -8.26 4.48
C PRO A 127 11.93 -6.80 4.17
N ILE A 128 10.63 -6.53 4.11
CA ILE A 128 10.00 -5.21 4.12
C ILE A 128 9.52 -4.91 5.55
N LEU A 129 9.99 -3.81 6.10
CA LEU A 129 9.67 -3.42 7.47
C LEU A 129 9.30 -1.94 7.54
N THR A 130 8.33 -1.60 8.38
CA THR A 130 8.08 -0.19 8.70
C THR A 130 9.25 0.40 9.48
N SER A 131 9.47 1.69 9.31
CA SER A 131 10.50 2.47 9.99
C SER A 131 9.89 3.74 10.60
N ASN A 132 10.73 4.75 10.87
CA ASN A 132 10.32 6.05 11.37
C ASN A 132 9.16 6.63 10.54
N THR A 133 8.26 7.28 11.26
CA THR A 133 7.02 7.82 10.72
C THR A 133 6.85 9.25 11.19
N ILE A 134 6.26 10.10 10.36
CA ILE A 134 6.00 11.50 10.68
C ILE A 134 4.59 11.91 10.27
N THR A 135 4.08 12.97 10.90
CA THR A 135 2.89 13.69 10.44
C THR A 135 3.30 15.05 9.88
N ASP A 136 2.78 15.36 8.70
CA ASP A 136 2.89 16.66 8.06
C ASP A 136 1.50 17.29 7.99
N TYR A 137 1.29 18.36 8.77
CA TYR A 137 0.01 19.06 8.83
C TYR A 137 -0.11 20.10 7.70
N TYR A 138 -0.39 19.61 6.50
CA TYR A 138 -0.70 20.41 5.30
C TYR A 138 0.41 21.38 4.85
N SER A 139 1.70 21.01 4.96
CA SER A 139 2.82 21.91 4.63
C SER A 139 2.85 22.42 3.19
N GLN A 140 2.12 21.78 2.27
CA GLN A 140 1.96 22.16 0.86
C GLN A 140 0.50 22.50 0.49
N GLY A 141 -0.37 22.72 1.49
CA GLY A 141 -1.81 22.96 1.29
C GLY A 141 -2.61 21.69 1.00
N LYS A 142 -3.88 21.85 0.60
CA LYS A 142 -4.81 20.72 0.36
C LYS A 142 -4.90 20.28 -1.10
N ASN A 143 -4.39 21.06 -2.04
CA ASN A 143 -4.40 20.74 -3.46
C ASN A 143 -2.96 20.53 -3.92
N LEU A 144 -2.58 19.26 -4.05
CA LEU A 144 -1.21 18.85 -4.31
C LEU A 144 -0.95 18.67 -5.81
N THR A 145 0.30 18.89 -6.20
CA THR A 145 0.86 18.46 -7.48
C THR A 145 1.92 17.38 -7.21
N ASP A 146 2.42 16.73 -8.25
CA ASP A 146 3.54 15.77 -8.10
C ASP A 146 4.79 16.45 -7.53
N PHE A 147 4.98 17.74 -7.83
CA PHE A 147 6.03 18.54 -7.23
C PHE A 147 5.80 18.78 -5.72
N SER A 148 4.55 18.94 -5.30
CA SER A 148 4.19 19.04 -3.87
C SER A 148 4.54 17.74 -3.13
N ILE A 149 4.24 16.56 -3.72
CA ILE A 149 4.57 15.26 -3.11
C ILE A 149 6.08 15.12 -2.91
N ARG A 150 6.88 15.41 -3.94
CA ARG A 150 8.35 15.40 -3.82
C ARG A 150 8.86 16.38 -2.77
N THR A 151 8.24 17.56 -2.68
CA THR A 151 8.60 18.57 -1.68
C THR A 151 8.28 18.10 -0.25
N ILE A 152 7.17 17.38 -0.05
CA ILE A 152 6.81 16.79 1.25
C ILE A 152 7.89 15.79 1.70
N VAL A 153 8.27 14.85 0.83
CA VAL A 153 9.31 13.86 1.14
C VAL A 153 10.65 14.57 1.38
N TYR A 154 11.04 15.50 0.50
CA TYR A 154 12.27 16.26 0.66
C TYR A 154 12.32 17.03 1.99
N ASN A 155 11.23 17.68 2.40
CA ASN A 155 11.17 18.39 3.68
C ASN A 155 11.28 17.45 4.88
N ALA A 156 10.73 16.24 4.79
CA ALA A 156 10.88 15.23 5.83
C ALA A 156 12.35 14.83 6.03
N LEU A 157 13.09 14.70 4.93
CA LEU A 157 14.53 14.38 4.92
C LEU A 157 15.38 15.55 5.42
N GLN A 158 15.19 16.75 4.86
CA GLN A 158 16.02 17.93 5.17
C GLN A 158 15.91 18.37 6.63
N LYS A 159 14.71 18.29 7.21
CA LYS A 159 14.47 18.66 8.60
C LYS A 159 14.91 17.57 9.58
N SER A 160 15.64 16.55 9.12
CA SER A 160 16.06 15.38 9.90
C SER A 160 14.91 14.70 10.63
N LYS A 161 13.69 14.79 10.09
CA LYS A 161 12.51 14.13 10.66
C LYS A 161 12.44 12.66 10.23
N LEU A 162 12.97 12.35 9.05
CA LEU A 162 13.23 11.01 8.55
C LEU A 162 14.69 10.92 8.06
N PRO A 163 15.36 9.77 8.20
CA PRO A 163 16.73 9.60 7.71
C PRO A 163 16.74 9.53 6.18
N ILE A 164 17.89 9.86 5.59
CA ILE A 164 18.16 9.61 4.17
C ILE A 164 18.56 8.13 4.02
N ASP A 165 17.74 7.40 3.28
CA ASP A 165 17.89 5.97 2.99
C ASP A 165 17.62 5.74 1.51
N PHE A 166 18.68 5.45 0.75
CA PHE A 166 18.59 5.18 -0.70
C PHE A 166 18.08 3.78 -1.01
N ASN A 167 18.01 2.88 -0.02
CA ASN A 167 17.40 1.56 -0.14
C ASN A 167 16.02 1.49 0.55
N GLY A 168 15.51 2.63 1.02
CA GLY A 168 14.18 2.77 1.59
C GLY A 168 13.17 3.34 0.61
N ILE A 169 11.90 3.26 1.00
CA ILE A 169 10.75 3.82 0.27
C ILE A 169 10.02 4.79 1.21
N TYR A 170 9.67 5.98 0.71
CA TYR A 170 8.93 6.99 1.46
C TYR A 170 7.49 7.07 0.96
N ILE A 171 6.53 6.66 1.79
CA ILE A 171 5.12 6.66 1.41
C ILE A 171 4.42 7.89 1.98
N VAL A 172 3.77 8.67 1.12
CA VAL A 172 2.93 9.81 1.48
C VAL A 172 1.46 9.36 1.43
N TYR A 173 0.84 9.30 2.60
CA TYR A 173 -0.60 9.03 2.73
C TYR A 173 -1.34 10.34 2.92
N THR A 174 -2.31 10.65 2.06
CA THR A 174 -3.09 11.88 2.22
C THR A 174 -4.30 11.68 3.12
N TRP A 175 -4.69 12.76 3.82
CA TRP A 175 -5.98 12.81 4.51
C TRP A 175 -7.13 12.95 3.51
N GLU A 176 -8.35 12.62 3.94
CA GLU A 176 -9.55 12.56 3.10
C GLU A 176 -9.98 13.90 2.45
N ASP A 177 -9.44 15.04 2.89
CA ASP A 177 -9.74 16.37 2.34
C ASP A 177 -8.61 16.95 1.48
N VAL A 178 -7.63 16.13 1.13
CA VAL A 178 -6.49 16.48 0.28
C VAL A 178 -6.69 15.90 -1.12
N THR A 179 -6.51 16.73 -2.14
CA THR A 179 -6.50 16.33 -3.54
C THR A 179 -5.07 16.32 -4.08
N ASN A 180 -4.84 15.55 -5.15
CA ASN A 180 -3.64 15.61 -5.97
C ASN A 180 -4.05 15.59 -7.45
N GLN A 181 -3.23 16.15 -8.33
CA GLN A 181 -3.47 16.15 -9.77
C GLN A 181 -3.68 14.71 -10.30
N GLY A 182 -4.88 14.41 -10.78
CA GLY A 182 -5.21 13.08 -11.31
C GLY A 182 -5.70 12.08 -10.25
N PHE A 183 -5.63 12.38 -8.96
CA PHE A 183 -6.24 11.53 -7.93
C PHE A 183 -7.75 11.39 -8.18
N CYS A 184 -8.26 10.16 -8.13
CA CYS A 184 -9.64 9.78 -8.45
C CYS A 184 -10.07 9.91 -9.92
N ILE A 185 -9.22 10.42 -10.82
CA ILE A 185 -9.54 10.68 -12.25
C ILE A 185 -8.58 9.97 -13.21
N SER A 186 -7.36 9.69 -12.78
CA SER A 186 -6.37 8.95 -13.53
C SER A 186 -5.56 8.03 -12.62
N MET A 187 -5.58 8.21 -11.30
CA MET A 187 -4.83 7.34 -10.39
C MET A 187 -5.45 7.30 -8.99
N CYS A 188 -5.23 6.20 -8.26
CA CYS A 188 -5.52 6.09 -6.83
C CYS A 188 -4.26 6.14 -5.96
N GLY A 189 -3.12 5.77 -6.55
CA GLY A 189 -1.77 5.91 -6.02
C GLY A 189 -0.80 5.97 -7.20
N TYR A 190 0.46 6.24 -6.91
CA TYR A 190 1.56 6.09 -7.87
C TYR A 190 2.89 5.99 -7.11
N HIS A 191 3.90 5.41 -7.75
CA HIS A 191 5.29 5.50 -7.29
C HIS A 191 6.16 6.28 -8.26
N SER A 192 7.25 6.85 -7.75
CA SER A 192 8.20 7.61 -8.54
C SER A 192 9.50 7.79 -7.75
N TYR A 193 10.48 8.45 -8.36
CA TYR A 193 11.78 8.66 -7.77
C TYR A 193 12.38 10.02 -8.16
N TRP A 194 13.46 10.41 -7.48
CA TRP A 194 14.35 11.45 -7.96
C TRP A 194 15.78 11.21 -7.48
N GLY A 195 16.74 11.85 -8.14
CA GLY A 195 18.16 11.75 -7.83
C GLY A 195 18.96 11.15 -8.97
N ASN A 196 20.06 10.49 -8.64
CA ASN A 196 20.95 9.82 -9.59
C ASN A 196 21.16 8.36 -9.20
N ALA A 197 21.83 7.57 -10.05
CA ALA A 197 22.02 6.14 -9.87
C ALA A 197 22.57 5.72 -8.49
N ALA A 198 23.37 6.56 -7.82
CA ALA A 198 23.92 6.27 -6.50
C ALA A 198 23.09 6.84 -5.33
N GLN A 199 22.31 7.90 -5.58
CA GLN A 199 21.59 8.67 -4.57
C GLN A 199 20.14 8.88 -5.02
N THR A 200 19.40 7.79 -5.20
CA THR A 200 17.99 7.86 -5.60
C THR A 200 17.07 7.73 -4.40
N ILE A 201 16.17 8.71 -4.24
CA ILE A 201 15.04 8.63 -3.32
C ILE A 201 13.82 8.10 -4.08
N LYS A 202 13.16 7.08 -3.51
CA LYS A 202 11.97 6.41 -4.06
C LYS A 202 10.78 6.76 -3.18
N TYR A 203 9.67 7.17 -3.76
CA TYR A 203 8.51 7.58 -2.99
C TYR A 203 7.22 7.09 -3.64
N ILE A 204 6.21 6.91 -2.80
CA ILE A 204 4.87 6.49 -3.19
C ILE A 204 3.88 7.54 -2.71
N PHE A 205 2.90 7.86 -3.54
CA PHE A 205 1.71 8.59 -3.17
C PHE A 205 0.53 7.63 -3.03
N ILE A 206 -0.20 7.73 -1.92
CA ILE A 206 -1.44 7.00 -1.69
C ILE A 206 -2.54 8.00 -1.32
N GLY A 207 -3.54 8.14 -2.19
CA GLY A 207 -4.66 9.01 -1.95
C GLY A 207 -5.74 8.37 -1.09
N ASN A 208 -6.29 9.11 -0.13
CA ASN A 208 -7.43 8.64 0.67
C ASN A 208 -8.76 8.84 -0.09
N PRO A 209 -9.48 7.76 -0.44
CA PRO A 209 -10.62 7.86 -1.35
C PRO A 209 -11.94 8.18 -0.66
N SER A 210 -12.02 8.17 0.67
CA SER A 210 -13.27 8.15 1.45
C SER A 210 -14.27 9.27 1.08
N LYS A 211 -13.79 10.50 0.87
CA LYS A 211 -14.63 11.65 0.49
C LYS A 211 -14.74 11.87 -1.01
N LEU A 212 -13.63 11.71 -1.73
CA LEU A 212 -13.54 12.13 -3.13
C LEU A 212 -14.04 11.06 -4.11
N CYS A 213 -13.69 9.80 -3.87
CA CYS A 213 -14.02 8.71 -4.79
C CYS A 213 -14.09 7.33 -4.13
N PRO A 214 -14.96 7.13 -3.12
CA PRO A 214 -15.04 5.88 -2.38
C PRO A 214 -15.42 4.68 -3.26
N LYS A 215 -15.91 4.91 -4.47
CA LYS A 215 -16.32 3.89 -5.44
C LYS A 215 -15.31 3.60 -6.55
N ALA A 216 -14.31 4.47 -6.71
CA ALA A 216 -13.35 4.38 -7.82
C ALA A 216 -12.03 3.75 -7.36
N CYS A 217 -11.61 4.03 -6.13
CA CYS A 217 -10.36 3.53 -5.57
C CYS A 217 -10.56 2.45 -4.49
N SER A 218 -11.67 1.72 -4.58
CA SER A 218 -11.99 0.58 -3.71
C SER A 218 -12.87 -0.41 -4.46
N ALA A 219 -12.51 -1.69 -4.37
CA ALA A 219 -13.33 -2.78 -4.90
C ALA A 219 -14.43 -3.22 -3.93
N ASN A 220 -14.28 -2.93 -2.64
CA ASN A 220 -15.34 -3.17 -1.67
C ASN A 220 -16.46 -2.13 -1.85
N PRO A 221 -17.74 -2.53 -1.87
CA PRO A 221 -18.85 -1.57 -1.89
C PRO A 221 -18.82 -0.68 -0.65
N PHE A 222 -18.81 0.64 -0.80
CA PHE A 222 -18.89 1.55 0.34
C PHE A 222 -20.17 1.32 1.17
N PRO A 223 -20.12 1.28 2.52
CA PRO A 223 -18.94 1.45 3.39
C PRO A 223 -18.34 0.13 3.90
N LEU A 224 -18.53 -0.99 3.21
CA LEU A 224 -18.12 -2.32 3.67
C LEU A 224 -16.60 -2.44 3.78
N SER A 225 -16.14 -2.95 4.92
CA SER A 225 -14.72 -3.05 5.26
C SER A 225 -14.46 -4.28 6.12
N PRO A 226 -13.42 -5.08 5.81
CA PRO A 226 -13.00 -6.17 6.69
C PRO A 226 -12.37 -5.71 8.01
N ASN A 227 -11.81 -4.49 8.07
CA ASN A 227 -11.12 -3.96 9.25
C ASN A 227 -11.84 -2.80 9.96
N ASN A 228 -13.14 -2.59 9.66
CA ASN A 228 -13.96 -1.49 10.17
C ASN A 228 -13.43 -0.07 9.85
N ASP A 229 -12.60 0.04 8.81
CA ASP A 229 -12.06 1.28 8.27
C ASP A 229 -12.02 1.18 6.75
N PHE A 230 -13.08 1.66 6.10
CA PHE A 230 -13.24 1.57 4.65
C PHE A 230 -12.10 2.25 3.90
N ALA A 231 -11.70 3.44 4.34
CA ALA A 231 -10.68 4.21 3.64
C ALA A 231 -9.32 3.54 3.77
N ALA A 232 -8.98 3.08 4.98
CA ALA A 232 -7.73 2.38 5.20
C ALA A 232 -7.66 1.04 4.44
N ASP A 233 -8.75 0.26 4.41
CA ASP A 233 -8.78 -0.99 3.62
C ASP A 233 -8.62 -0.73 2.12
N ALA A 234 -9.27 0.32 1.61
CA ALA A 234 -9.10 0.74 0.22
C ALA A 234 -7.64 1.13 -0.05
N MET A 235 -7.06 1.96 0.80
CA MET A 235 -5.66 2.40 0.69
C MET A 235 -4.68 1.23 0.79
N VAL A 236 -4.94 0.20 1.62
CA VAL A 236 -4.09 -0.99 1.73
C VAL A 236 -3.96 -1.75 0.41
N SER A 237 -5.03 -1.86 -0.38
CA SER A 237 -4.96 -2.46 -1.72
C SER A 237 -4.07 -1.65 -2.68
N ILE A 238 -4.08 -0.32 -2.55
CA ILE A 238 -3.24 0.60 -3.34
C ILE A 238 -1.78 0.52 -2.85
N ILE A 239 -1.55 0.48 -1.53
CA ILE A 239 -0.21 0.32 -0.93
C ILE A 239 0.46 -0.95 -1.46
N GLY A 240 -0.27 -2.07 -1.47
CA GLY A 240 0.25 -3.33 -2.01
C GLY A 240 0.67 -3.19 -3.48
N HIS A 241 -0.19 -2.59 -4.31
CA HIS A 241 0.08 -2.35 -5.74
C HIS A 241 1.37 -1.53 -5.94
N GLU A 242 1.42 -0.34 -5.36
CA GLU A 242 2.53 0.60 -5.56
C GLU A 242 3.85 0.10 -4.95
N LEU A 243 3.78 -0.64 -3.83
CA LEU A 243 4.98 -1.26 -3.24
C LEU A 243 5.57 -2.31 -4.18
N VAL A 244 4.73 -3.15 -4.79
CA VAL A 244 5.19 -4.22 -5.68
C VAL A 244 5.89 -3.63 -6.90
N GLU A 245 5.35 -2.58 -7.49
CA GLU A 245 5.94 -1.87 -8.62
C GLU A 245 7.25 -1.18 -8.22
N THR A 246 7.25 -0.41 -7.12
CA THR A 246 8.47 0.24 -6.60
C THR A 246 9.59 -0.75 -6.31
N ILE A 247 9.25 -1.95 -5.84
CA ILE A 247 10.22 -2.98 -5.46
C ILE A 247 10.80 -3.68 -6.68
N SER A 248 9.96 -4.03 -7.66
CA SER A 248 10.43 -4.65 -8.90
C SER A 248 11.11 -3.65 -9.84
N ASP A 249 10.68 -2.40 -9.84
CA ASP A 249 11.16 -1.38 -10.77
C ASP A 249 11.25 0.03 -10.13
N PRO A 250 12.14 0.22 -9.14
CA PRO A 250 12.28 1.49 -8.42
C PRO A 250 12.66 2.70 -9.29
N LEU A 251 13.16 2.48 -10.51
CA LEU A 251 13.64 3.53 -11.43
C LEU A 251 12.89 3.55 -12.76
N LEU A 252 11.77 2.82 -12.88
CA LEU A 252 10.93 2.77 -14.08
C LEU A 252 11.68 2.30 -15.35
N ASN A 253 12.63 1.39 -15.18
CA ASN A 253 13.45 0.84 -16.25
C ASN A 253 13.89 -0.62 -16.03
N ALA A 254 13.21 -1.36 -15.15
CA ALA A 254 13.55 -2.73 -14.77
C ALA A 254 12.49 -3.75 -15.20
N TRP A 255 11.27 -3.70 -14.70
CA TRP A 255 10.21 -4.69 -14.99
C TRP A 255 8.98 -3.97 -15.50
N VAL A 256 9.10 -3.46 -16.72
CA VAL A 256 8.11 -2.61 -17.38
C VAL A 256 8.03 -2.97 -18.86
N ASN A 257 6.83 -2.92 -19.44
CA ASN A 257 6.60 -3.14 -20.87
C ASN A 257 6.62 -1.82 -21.66
N ALA A 258 6.67 -1.93 -23.00
CA ALA A 258 6.48 -0.78 -23.89
C ALA A 258 5.09 -0.17 -23.64
N GLY A 259 5.06 1.10 -23.21
CA GLY A 259 3.83 1.75 -22.73
C GLY A 259 3.77 1.98 -21.22
N GLU A 260 4.87 1.77 -20.49
CA GLU A 260 5.01 2.09 -19.05
C GLU A 260 4.09 1.26 -18.15
N THR A 261 3.68 0.06 -18.60
CA THR A 261 2.86 -0.88 -17.81
C THR A 261 3.76 -1.80 -16.98
N GLU A 262 3.57 -1.81 -15.66
CA GLU A 262 4.35 -2.60 -14.72
C GLU A 262 3.63 -3.90 -14.30
N ASN A 263 4.16 -4.62 -13.31
CA ASN A 263 3.62 -5.89 -12.86
C ASN A 263 2.24 -5.76 -12.20
N ALA A 264 2.06 -4.82 -11.28
CA ALA A 264 0.81 -4.68 -10.55
C ALA A 264 -0.29 -4.09 -11.45
N ASP A 265 0.04 -3.18 -12.37
CA ASP A 265 -0.84 -2.70 -13.45
C ASP A 265 -1.51 -3.82 -14.25
N LEU A 266 -0.74 -4.83 -14.66
CA LEU A 266 -1.25 -5.97 -15.44
C LEU A 266 -2.28 -6.82 -14.67
N CYS A 267 -2.30 -6.67 -13.34
CA CYS A 267 -3.23 -7.32 -12.44
C CYS A 267 -4.18 -6.33 -11.73
N ALA A 268 -4.22 -5.08 -12.19
CA ALA A 268 -5.02 -4.04 -11.58
C ALA A 268 -6.50 -4.48 -11.49
N TRP A 269 -7.07 -4.35 -10.30
CA TRP A 269 -8.46 -4.70 -9.97
C TRP A 269 -8.85 -6.16 -10.20
N LYS A 270 -7.89 -7.08 -10.33
CA LYS A 270 -8.13 -8.52 -10.29
C LYS A 270 -7.95 -9.01 -8.87
N PHE A 271 -8.96 -9.64 -8.29
CA PHE A 271 -8.95 -10.09 -6.89
C PHE A 271 -9.04 -11.62 -6.74
N GLY A 272 -9.01 -12.36 -7.86
CA GLY A 272 -9.18 -13.81 -7.85
C GLY A 272 -10.44 -14.26 -7.09
N ASN A 273 -10.29 -15.35 -6.34
CA ASN A 273 -11.34 -15.84 -5.45
C ASN A 273 -11.42 -14.98 -4.18
N THR A 274 -12.62 -14.54 -3.84
CA THR A 274 -12.90 -13.74 -2.64
C THR A 274 -13.85 -14.48 -1.70
N SER A 275 -13.69 -14.21 -0.41
CA SER A 275 -14.62 -14.58 0.66
C SER A 275 -15.31 -13.32 1.19
N LYS A 276 -16.34 -13.50 2.02
CA LYS A 276 -17.06 -12.41 2.69
C LYS A 276 -16.88 -12.48 4.20
N THR A 277 -16.76 -11.31 4.84
CA THR A 277 -16.93 -11.18 6.29
C THR A 277 -18.40 -11.32 6.67
N ALA A 278 -18.69 -11.38 7.97
CA ALA A 278 -20.06 -11.36 8.48
C ALA A 278 -20.83 -10.07 8.07
N SER A 279 -20.12 -8.94 7.92
CA SER A 279 -20.70 -7.68 7.43
C SER A 279 -20.90 -7.66 5.91
N GLY A 280 -20.45 -8.70 5.19
CA GLY A 280 -20.54 -8.80 3.74
C GLY A 280 -19.38 -8.17 2.97
N ALA A 281 -18.37 -7.63 3.66
CA ALA A 281 -17.17 -7.09 3.04
C ALA A 281 -16.33 -8.21 2.40
N LEU A 282 -15.82 -7.97 1.21
CA LEU A 282 -14.96 -8.90 0.49
C LEU A 282 -13.54 -8.89 1.06
N TRP A 283 -12.90 -10.06 1.06
CA TRP A 283 -11.48 -10.25 1.36
C TRP A 283 -10.94 -11.48 0.60
N ASN A 284 -9.64 -11.51 0.34
CA ASN A 284 -8.96 -12.63 -0.34
C ASN A 284 -7.58 -12.96 0.25
N LEU A 285 -7.09 -12.17 1.21
CA LEU A 285 -5.82 -12.39 1.88
C LEU A 285 -5.98 -12.30 3.39
N GLN A 286 -5.69 -13.40 4.08
CA GLN A 286 -5.61 -13.45 5.55
C GLN A 286 -4.15 -13.28 5.97
N MET A 287 -3.86 -12.29 6.81
CA MET A 287 -2.56 -12.14 7.46
C MET A 287 -2.77 -12.08 8.97
N GLY A 288 -2.30 -13.10 9.69
CA GLY A 288 -2.56 -13.24 11.12
C GLY A 288 -4.06 -13.15 11.42
N ASN A 289 -4.48 -12.14 12.20
CA ASN A 289 -5.88 -11.92 12.56
C ASN A 289 -6.60 -10.87 11.70
N LYS A 290 -5.97 -10.38 10.63
CA LYS A 290 -6.56 -9.39 9.72
C LYS A 290 -6.85 -9.98 8.34
N GLN A 291 -7.91 -9.45 7.75
CA GLN A 291 -8.39 -9.80 6.41
C GLN A 291 -8.24 -8.60 5.51
N PHE A 292 -7.72 -8.80 4.32
CA PHE A 292 -7.52 -7.77 3.33
C PHE A 292 -8.11 -8.20 1.99
N LEU A 293 -8.59 -7.21 1.23
CA LEU A 293 -8.91 -7.38 -0.18
C LEU A 293 -7.77 -6.74 -0.99
N ILE A 294 -6.88 -7.56 -1.53
CA ILE A 294 -5.69 -7.13 -2.26
C ILE A 294 -5.77 -7.65 -3.69
N GLN A 295 -5.26 -6.87 -4.64
CA GLN A 295 -5.16 -7.27 -6.03
C GLN A 295 -4.20 -8.47 -6.18
N GLU A 296 -4.43 -9.33 -7.17
CA GLU A 296 -3.48 -10.40 -7.52
C GLU A 296 -2.14 -9.81 -7.98
N ASN A 297 -1.05 -10.55 -7.77
CA ASN A 297 0.27 -10.19 -8.29
C ASN A 297 0.55 -10.95 -9.59
N LEU A 298 1.27 -10.34 -10.53
CA LEU A 298 1.74 -11.03 -11.71
C LEU A 298 2.87 -12.00 -11.33
N SER A 299 2.67 -13.29 -11.52
CA SER A 299 3.77 -14.27 -11.50
C SER A 299 4.41 -14.32 -12.88
N ILE A 300 5.71 -14.03 -12.95
CA ILE A 300 6.48 -14.14 -14.20
C ILE A 300 6.79 -15.59 -14.56
N LYS A 301 6.72 -16.53 -13.59
CA LYS A 301 6.85 -17.97 -13.85
C LYS A 301 5.57 -18.58 -14.41
N GLN A 302 4.42 -18.18 -13.87
CA GLN A 302 3.10 -18.66 -14.33
C GLN A 302 2.52 -17.83 -15.47
N GLN A 303 3.07 -16.63 -15.71
CA GLN A 303 2.59 -15.66 -16.70
C GLN A 303 1.11 -15.30 -16.49
N ALA A 304 0.72 -15.17 -15.22
CA ALA A 304 -0.67 -14.97 -14.80
C ALA A 304 -0.74 -14.18 -13.49
N CYS A 305 -1.87 -13.51 -13.27
CA CYS A 305 -2.21 -12.88 -12.00
C CYS A 305 -2.63 -13.95 -10.99
N VAL A 306 -1.97 -13.98 -9.84
CA VAL A 306 -2.20 -14.97 -8.78
C VAL A 306 -2.20 -14.34 -7.39
N MET A 307 -2.94 -14.92 -6.45
CA MET A 307 -2.94 -14.48 -5.04
C MET A 307 -1.73 -14.97 -4.23
N GLY A 308 -0.88 -15.81 -4.83
CA GLY A 308 0.31 -16.34 -4.19
C GLY A 308 0.94 -17.47 -5.01
N VAL A 309 2.19 -17.77 -4.70
CA VAL A 309 2.85 -19.00 -5.18
C VAL A 309 3.23 -19.85 -3.98
N ASP A 310 3.10 -21.17 -4.10
CA ASP A 310 3.61 -22.09 -3.09
C ASP A 310 5.11 -21.82 -2.90
N SER A 311 5.54 -21.69 -1.64
CA SER A 311 6.95 -21.51 -1.30
C SER A 311 7.76 -22.65 -1.93
N VAL A 312 8.58 -22.33 -2.93
CA VAL A 312 9.54 -23.29 -3.50
C VAL A 312 10.45 -23.75 -2.36
N LYS A 313 10.22 -24.95 -1.84
CA LYS A 313 11.25 -25.71 -1.13
C LYS A 313 12.43 -25.82 -2.10
N PRO A 314 13.68 -25.48 -1.72
CA PRO A 314 14.82 -25.59 -2.63
C PRO A 314 14.83 -26.99 -3.25
N GLN A 315 14.73 -27.03 -4.58
CA GLN A 315 14.74 -28.25 -5.35
C GLN A 315 16.04 -29.01 -5.03
N PRO A 316 15.99 -30.31 -4.69
CA PRO A 316 17.21 -31.08 -4.59
C PRO A 316 17.89 -31.10 -5.96
N SER A 317 19.18 -30.80 -5.96
CA SER A 317 20.09 -30.98 -7.08
C SER A 317 19.93 -32.37 -7.70
N THR A 318 19.94 -32.41 -9.03
CA THR A 318 20.00 -33.62 -9.85
C THR A 318 21.00 -34.63 -9.30
N SER A 319 20.57 -35.88 -9.05
CA SER A 319 21.44 -37.04 -9.09
C SER A 319 20.64 -38.36 -9.13
N HIS A 320 20.89 -39.10 -10.21
CA HIS A 320 20.84 -40.55 -10.38
C HIS A 320 19.48 -41.27 -10.43
N ILE A 321 19.21 -41.77 -11.64
CA ILE A 321 18.36 -42.90 -11.99
C ILE A 321 18.77 -44.13 -11.16
N PRO A 322 17.86 -44.77 -10.41
CA PRO A 322 18.03 -46.16 -10.01
C PRO A 322 17.28 -47.07 -10.99
N SER A 323 18.02 -48.08 -11.44
CA SER A 323 17.56 -49.22 -12.21
C SER A 323 16.38 -49.96 -11.56
N SER A 324 15.55 -50.54 -12.44
CA SER A 324 14.52 -51.57 -12.26
C SER A 324 14.30 -52.19 -10.86
N SER A 325 13.06 -52.12 -10.36
CA SER A 325 12.57 -52.92 -9.24
C SER A 325 11.87 -54.20 -9.72
N PRO A 326 12.08 -55.38 -9.07
CA PRO A 326 11.36 -56.61 -9.39
C PRO A 326 9.94 -56.66 -8.81
N LYS A 327 9.12 -57.49 -9.45
CA LYS A 327 7.70 -57.82 -9.20
C LYS A 327 7.37 -58.13 -7.72
N PRO A 328 6.23 -57.65 -7.16
CA PRO A 328 5.80 -58.04 -5.82
C PRO A 328 5.21 -59.45 -5.79
N ASN A 329 5.60 -60.23 -4.78
CA ASN A 329 5.07 -61.55 -4.48
C ASN A 329 3.93 -61.45 -3.44
N SER A 330 2.93 -62.30 -3.67
CA SER A 330 1.73 -62.70 -2.90
C SER A 330 1.48 -62.24 -1.45
N SER A 331 0.20 -61.91 -1.22
CA SER A 331 -0.47 -61.59 0.05
C SER A 331 -0.56 -62.75 1.06
N PRO A 332 -0.74 -62.45 2.36
CA PRO A 332 -1.49 -63.31 3.28
C PRO A 332 -2.90 -62.76 3.60
N LYS A 333 -3.86 -63.68 3.73
CA LYS A 333 -5.30 -63.49 4.03
C LYS A 333 -5.56 -62.95 5.46
N PRO A 334 -6.76 -62.40 5.74
CA PRO A 334 -7.09 -61.64 6.95
C PRO A 334 -7.54 -62.55 8.09
N ASN A 335 -7.38 -62.08 9.33
CA ASN A 335 -7.98 -62.71 10.50
C ASN A 335 -8.93 -61.73 11.23
N SER A 336 -10.21 -62.11 11.23
CA SER A 336 -11.28 -61.90 12.23
C SER A 336 -11.38 -60.60 13.03
N SER A 337 -12.50 -59.89 12.82
CA SER A 337 -13.04 -58.79 13.62
C SER A 337 -13.39 -59.15 15.07
N PRO A 338 -13.29 -58.19 16.00
CA PRO A 338 -14.13 -58.12 17.20
C PRO A 338 -15.28 -57.12 17.06
N LYS A 339 -16.40 -57.50 17.67
CA LYS A 339 -17.75 -56.90 17.74
C LYS A 339 -17.79 -55.49 18.36
N PRO A 340 -18.70 -54.59 17.94
CA PRO A 340 -18.79 -53.24 18.49
C PRO A 340 -19.43 -53.22 19.89
N SER A 341 -18.84 -52.45 20.81
CA SER A 341 -19.43 -52.11 22.12
C SER A 341 -20.27 -50.84 22.02
N SER A 342 -21.37 -50.86 22.76
CA SER A 342 -22.54 -49.99 22.79
C SER A 342 -22.29 -48.49 23.04
N SER A 343 -23.06 -47.67 22.31
CA SER A 343 -23.26 -46.23 22.52
C SER A 343 -23.86 -45.90 23.90
N PRO A 344 -23.38 -44.86 24.60
CA PRO A 344 -24.10 -44.24 25.72
C PRO A 344 -25.24 -43.32 25.23
N LYS A 345 -26.39 -43.45 25.91
CA LYS A 345 -27.65 -42.74 25.73
C LYS A 345 -27.52 -41.26 26.14
N PRO A 346 -28.15 -40.29 25.45
CA PRO A 346 -28.12 -38.88 25.85
C PRO A 346 -28.97 -38.63 27.11
N SER A 347 -28.37 -37.92 28.07
CA SER A 347 -29.03 -37.44 29.29
C SER A 347 -29.91 -36.22 29.00
N SER A 348 -31.04 -36.18 29.69
CA SER A 348 -32.18 -35.27 29.60
C SER A 348 -31.88 -33.78 29.82
N SER A 349 -32.53 -32.94 29.01
CA SER A 349 -32.62 -31.48 29.13
C SER A 349 -33.22 -31.00 30.48
N PRO A 350 -32.67 -29.95 31.10
CA PRO A 350 -33.36 -29.21 32.15
C PRO A 350 -34.45 -28.28 31.59
N LYS A 351 -35.60 -28.27 32.26
CA LYS A 351 -36.78 -27.42 32.00
C LYS A 351 -36.49 -25.95 32.38
N PRO A 352 -37.04 -24.95 31.64
CA PRO A 352 -36.79 -23.54 31.93
C PRO A 352 -37.47 -23.08 33.23
N SER A 353 -36.70 -22.39 34.06
CA SER A 353 -37.19 -21.70 35.27
C SER A 353 -37.89 -20.38 34.90
N SER A 354 -38.93 -20.08 35.66
CA SER A 354 -39.91 -19.01 35.55
C SER A 354 -39.35 -17.57 35.62
N ASN A 355 -39.94 -16.70 34.80
CA ASN A 355 -39.87 -15.23 34.86
C ASN A 355 -40.18 -14.65 36.25
N PRO A 356 -39.40 -13.65 36.71
CA PRO A 356 -39.89 -12.64 37.63
C PRO A 356 -40.54 -11.46 36.89
N LYS A 357 -41.73 -11.08 37.38
CA LYS A 357 -42.57 -9.95 36.97
C LYS A 357 -41.86 -8.60 37.23
N PRO A 358 -42.07 -7.55 36.40
CA PRO A 358 -41.42 -6.25 36.55
C PRO A 358 -41.95 -5.47 37.76
N SER A 359 -41.03 -4.89 38.54
CA SER A 359 -41.36 -3.90 39.57
C SER A 359 -41.53 -2.52 38.96
N SER A 360 -42.64 -1.90 39.31
CA SER A 360 -43.09 -0.56 38.97
C SER A 360 -42.38 0.56 39.74
N ASN A 361 -42.43 1.76 39.14
CA ASN A 361 -42.37 3.10 39.74
C ASN A 361 -41.00 3.71 40.06
N HIS A 362 -40.52 4.57 39.14
CA HIS A 362 -40.20 5.95 39.52
C HIS A 362 -40.67 6.96 38.46
N LYS A 363 -41.41 7.94 39.00
CA LYS A 363 -42.12 9.06 38.39
C LYS A 363 -41.16 10.13 37.83
N PRO A 364 -41.45 10.76 36.67
CA PRO A 364 -40.69 11.91 36.18
C PRO A 364 -41.12 13.18 36.92
N SER A 365 -40.15 13.98 37.35
CA SER A 365 -40.38 15.33 37.89
C SER A 365 -40.31 16.34 36.74
N SER A 366 -41.45 16.93 36.42
CA SER A 366 -41.59 18.16 35.64
C SER A 366 -41.78 19.33 36.60
N ASN A 367 -41.06 20.44 36.42
CA ASN A 367 -41.66 21.77 36.38
C ASN A 367 -40.67 22.89 36.00
N GLN A 368 -40.98 23.53 34.86
CA GLN A 368 -41.04 24.98 34.60
C GLN A 368 -39.73 25.80 34.65
N LYS A 369 -39.48 26.78 33.76
CA LYS A 369 -40.41 27.81 33.28
C LYS A 369 -39.85 28.51 32.03
N SER A 370 -40.76 28.91 31.14
CA SER A 370 -40.59 29.74 29.95
C SER A 370 -40.64 31.25 30.26
N THR A 371 -39.78 32.05 29.60
CA THR A 371 -39.90 33.52 29.39
C THR A 371 -39.07 33.88 28.14
N SER A 372 -39.68 34.09 26.97
CA SER A 372 -40.10 35.37 26.35
C SER A 372 -38.98 36.16 25.63
N ASN A 373 -39.12 36.29 24.31
CA ASN A 373 -38.40 37.19 23.40
C ASN A 373 -38.54 38.69 23.79
N PRO A 374 -37.63 39.53 23.25
CA PRO A 374 -38.11 40.57 22.32
C PRO A 374 -37.34 40.64 20.98
N VAL A 375 -38.02 41.32 20.04
CA VAL A 375 -37.84 41.53 18.58
C VAL A 375 -36.84 42.70 18.29
N PRO A 376 -36.35 42.90 17.04
CA PRO A 376 -34.97 43.29 16.74
C PRO A 376 -34.76 44.77 16.39
N THR A 377 -33.50 45.18 16.25
CA THR A 377 -33.09 46.43 15.59
C THR A 377 -32.12 46.19 14.42
N SER A 378 -32.42 46.91 13.36
CA SER A 378 -31.78 46.98 12.04
C SER A 378 -30.44 47.72 12.07
N SER A 379 -29.47 47.29 11.25
CA SER A 379 -28.97 48.02 10.07
C SER A 379 -27.53 47.63 9.70
N HIS A 380 -27.33 47.08 8.50
CA HIS A 380 -26.35 47.58 7.53
C HIS A 380 -26.48 46.87 6.17
N VAL A 381 -26.46 47.70 5.13
CA VAL A 381 -26.74 47.46 3.72
C VAL A 381 -25.49 46.94 2.99
N PRO A 382 -25.62 46.10 1.94
CA PRO A 382 -24.49 45.54 1.20
C PRO A 382 -24.00 46.47 0.08
N SER A 383 -22.69 46.47 -0.17
CA SER A 383 -22.08 47.04 -1.38
C SER A 383 -21.30 45.95 -2.11
N SER A 384 -21.69 45.65 -3.35
CA SER A 384 -20.85 45.80 -4.55
C SER A 384 -21.34 44.90 -5.67
N SER A 385 -21.98 45.51 -6.66
CA SER A 385 -22.28 44.96 -7.97
C SER A 385 -21.37 45.63 -9.00
N HIS A 386 -20.41 44.90 -9.58
CA HIS A 386 -19.74 45.33 -10.82
C HIS A 386 -19.53 44.14 -11.78
N LYS A 387 -20.29 44.20 -12.87
CA LYS A 387 -20.05 43.55 -14.17
C LYS A 387 -18.92 44.32 -14.88
N PRO A 388 -18.16 43.67 -15.77
CA PRO A 388 -17.97 44.30 -17.07
C PRO A 388 -18.29 43.38 -18.25
N SER A 389 -18.74 44.04 -19.31
CA SER A 389 -19.02 43.54 -20.63
C SER A 389 -17.80 43.73 -21.55
N SER A 390 -17.77 42.88 -22.58
CA SER A 390 -17.29 43.07 -23.96
C SER A 390 -15.79 43.01 -24.31
N SER A 391 -15.54 42.02 -25.18
CA SER A 391 -14.86 42.08 -26.49
C SER A 391 -13.35 42.25 -26.56
N TYR A 392 -12.66 41.21 -27.06
CA TYR A 392 -11.60 41.34 -28.07
C TYR A 392 -11.49 40.06 -28.92
N LYS A 393 -11.50 40.25 -30.25
CA LYS A 393 -11.16 39.28 -31.32
C LYS A 393 -9.67 39.50 -31.68
N PRO A 394 -8.91 38.48 -32.14
CA PRO A 394 -8.50 38.49 -33.55
C PRO A 394 -8.40 37.07 -34.16
N SER A 395 -8.94 36.84 -35.36
CA SER A 395 -8.22 36.82 -36.66
C SER A 395 -7.71 35.41 -37.05
N SER A 396 -8.45 34.81 -37.97
CA SER A 396 -8.04 33.71 -38.84
C SER A 396 -7.08 34.19 -39.93
N SER A 397 -6.01 33.45 -40.19
CA SER A 397 -5.33 33.44 -41.49
C SER A 397 -4.97 32.01 -41.88
N HIS A 398 -5.62 31.54 -42.95
CA HIS A 398 -5.20 30.40 -43.74
C HIS A 398 -3.89 30.68 -44.49
N ARG A 399 -3.07 29.66 -44.70
CA ARG A 399 -2.49 29.41 -46.03
C ARG A 399 -2.12 27.95 -46.24
N HIS A 400 -2.65 27.38 -47.33
CA HIS A 400 -2.20 26.17 -48.00
C HIS A 400 -0.79 26.35 -48.56
N SER A 401 0.04 25.31 -48.44
CA SER A 401 0.63 24.55 -49.56
C SER A 401 1.13 23.22 -49.02
#